data_AF-A0A2H0UJM3-F1
#
_entry.id   AF-A0A2H0UJM3-F1
#
_cell.length_a   1.000
_cell.length_b   1.000
_cell.length_c   1.000
_cell.angle_alpha   90.00
_cell.angle_beta   90.00
_cell.angle_gamma   90.00
#
_symmetry.space_group_name_H-M   'P 1'
#
loop_
_entity.id
_entity.type
_entity.pdbx_description
1 polymer ?
#
loop_
_entity_poly.entity_id
_entity_poly.type
_entity_poly.pdbx_seq_one_letter_code
_entity_poly.pdbx_strand_id
1 'polypeptide(L)'
;MSQREIVIETPEEGLARAELDKRTDAEAARMKRFLAMPDLSRSPDSPLSEVVRRAMQSKSLAGFDDIKIPEIVPTDVTFDLFNMGPGHPARSKSDTYYINEGNILRTHDTVFWYYYFNLPEIREKIAKKESFGVVCYGKVYRKDEI
;
A
#
# COMPACT_ATOMS: atom_id res chain seq x y z
N MET A 1 -11.75 -13.73 18.54
CA MET A 1 -11.38 -12.31 18.42
C MET A 1 -11.85 -11.86 17.05
N SER A 2 -12.71 -10.84 16.97
CA SER A 2 -13.18 -10.36 15.66
C SER A 2 -12.04 -9.64 14.96
N GLN A 3 -11.75 -10.02 13.72
CA GLN A 3 -10.85 -9.29 12.85
C GLN A 3 -11.45 -7.92 12.55
N ARG A 4 -10.71 -6.86 12.83
CA ARG A 4 -11.11 -5.49 12.48
C ARG A 4 -10.60 -5.16 11.08
N GLU A 5 -11.50 -4.69 10.23
CA GLU A 5 -11.12 -4.07 8.96
C GLU A 5 -10.79 -2.59 9.19
N ILE A 6 -9.67 -2.13 8.65
CA ILE A 6 -9.16 -0.76 8.77
C ILE A 6 -8.91 -0.25 7.35
N VAL A 7 -9.59 0.83 6.97
CA VAL A 7 -9.36 1.50 5.69
C VAL A 7 -8.74 2.86 5.97
N ILE A 8 -7.55 3.10 5.45
CA ILE A 8 -6.83 4.36 5.54
C ILE A 8 -7.04 5.13 4.26
N GLU A 9 -7.68 6.29 4.39
CA GLU A 9 -7.82 7.28 3.32
C GLU A 9 -7.04 8.52 3.72
N THR A 10 -6.27 9.09 2.78
CA THR A 10 -5.44 10.26 3.05
C THR A 10 -5.76 11.39 2.08
N PRO A 11 -5.89 12.65 2.54
CA PRO A 11 -6.01 13.80 1.65
C PRO A 11 -4.86 13.88 0.63
N GLU A 12 -3.67 13.45 1.03
CA GLU A 12 -2.45 13.44 0.21
C GLU A 12 -2.60 12.55 -1.03
N GLU A 13 -3.23 11.36 -0.90
CA GLU A 13 -3.51 10.50 -2.06
C GLU A 13 -4.48 11.19 -3.03
N GLY A 14 -5.51 11.88 -2.51
CA GLY A 14 -6.45 12.64 -3.33
C GLY A 14 -5.78 13.77 -4.11
N LEU A 15 -4.86 14.51 -3.48
CA LEU A 15 -4.09 15.57 -4.12
C LEU A 15 -3.14 15.02 -5.20
N ALA A 16 -2.42 13.95 -4.89
CA ALA A 16 -1.51 13.31 -5.84
C ALA A 16 -2.26 12.72 -7.04
N ARG A 17 -3.44 12.14 -6.81
CA ARG A 17 -4.33 11.68 -7.89
C ARG A 17 -4.80 12.83 -8.78
N ALA A 18 -5.23 13.94 -8.18
CA ALA A 18 -5.64 15.12 -8.95
C ALA A 18 -4.49 15.73 -9.77
N GLU A 19 -3.24 15.62 -9.29
CA GLU A 19 -2.06 16.00 -10.07
C GLU A 19 -1.81 15.04 -11.24
N LEU A 20 -1.90 13.72 -11.00
CA LEU A 20 -1.80 12.70 -12.04
C LEU A 20 -2.85 12.91 -13.14
N ASP A 21 -4.07 13.29 -12.77
CA ASP A 21 -5.16 13.48 -13.72
C ASP A 21 -4.91 14.63 -14.69
N LYS A 22 -4.15 15.66 -14.28
CA LYS A 22 -3.73 16.77 -15.13
C LYS A 22 -2.66 16.36 -16.16
N ARG A 23 -1.92 15.27 -15.92
CA ARG A 23 -0.89 14.77 -16.83
C ARG A 23 -1.50 14.00 -18.01
N THR A 24 -1.00 14.27 -19.21
CA THR A 24 -1.46 13.65 -20.47
C THR A 24 -0.41 12.78 -21.16
N ASP A 25 0.77 12.62 -20.56
CA ASP A 25 1.83 11.77 -21.10
C ASP A 25 1.50 10.27 -21.01
N ALA A 26 2.23 9.45 -21.76
CA ALA A 26 1.99 8.01 -21.84
C ALA A 26 2.17 7.28 -20.49
N GLU A 27 3.11 7.75 -19.66
CA GLU A 27 3.34 7.19 -18.33
C GLU A 27 2.14 7.48 -17.41
N ALA A 28 1.62 8.72 -17.43
CA ALA A 28 0.43 9.09 -16.68
C ALA A 28 -0.81 8.31 -17.15
N ALA A 29 -1.00 8.13 -18.46
CA ALA A 29 -2.09 7.31 -18.99
C ALA A 29 -2.01 5.86 -18.50
N ARG A 30 -0.80 5.29 -18.44
CA ARG A 30 -0.54 3.95 -17.90
C ARG A 30 -0.86 3.86 -16.41
N MET A 31 -0.37 4.80 -15.59
CA MET A 31 -0.65 4.86 -14.16
C MET A 31 -2.15 5.00 -13.87
N LYS A 32 -2.87 5.88 -14.59
CA LYS A 32 -4.32 6.03 -14.46
C LYS A 32 -5.06 4.74 -14.78
N ARG A 33 -4.64 4.03 -15.84
CA ARG A 33 -5.21 2.72 -16.20
C ARG A 33 -5.02 1.70 -15.08
N PHE A 34 -3.83 1.62 -14.49
CA PHE A 34 -3.54 0.70 -13.38
C PHE A 34 -4.36 1.00 -12.13
N LEU A 35 -4.46 2.27 -11.76
CA LEU A 35 -5.28 2.70 -10.62
C LEU A 35 -6.76 2.42 -10.83
N ALA A 36 -7.26 2.50 -12.07
CA ALA A 36 -8.66 2.19 -12.40
C ALA A 36 -8.97 0.68 -12.41
N MET A 37 -7.96 -0.20 -12.47
CA MET A 37 -8.20 -1.64 -12.38
C MET A 37 -8.72 -2.02 -10.99
N PRO A 38 -9.69 -2.95 -10.89
CA PRO A 38 -10.16 -3.44 -9.60
C PRO A 38 -9.05 -4.19 -8.86
N ASP A 39 -9.09 -4.14 -7.54
CA ASP A 39 -8.25 -4.99 -6.72
C ASP A 39 -8.79 -6.42 -6.73
N LEU A 40 -8.17 -7.26 -7.57
CA LEU A 40 -8.54 -8.66 -7.74
C LEU A 40 -8.32 -9.50 -6.47
N SER A 41 -7.49 -9.06 -5.53
CA SER A 41 -7.32 -9.73 -4.24
C SER A 41 -8.52 -9.53 -3.30
N ARG A 42 -9.35 -8.52 -3.58
CA ARG A 42 -10.58 -8.17 -2.83
C ARG A 42 -11.86 -8.34 -3.66
N SER A 43 -11.75 -8.95 -4.85
CA SER A 43 -12.88 -9.21 -5.74
C SER A 43 -13.41 -10.64 -5.51
N PRO A 44 -14.66 -10.87 -5.05
CA PRO A 44 -15.13 -12.20 -4.63
C PRO A 44 -14.99 -13.32 -5.69
N ASP A 45 -15.16 -12.98 -6.97
CA ASP A 45 -15.08 -13.95 -8.07
C ASP A 45 -13.66 -14.21 -8.59
N SER A 46 -12.66 -13.54 -8.02
CA SER A 46 -11.27 -13.64 -8.46
C SER A 46 -10.54 -14.81 -7.80
N PRO A 47 -9.73 -15.58 -8.54
CA PRO A 47 -8.84 -16.57 -7.94
C PRO A 47 -7.86 -15.98 -6.92
N LEU A 48 -7.49 -14.69 -7.04
CA LEU A 48 -6.61 -14.02 -6.08
C LEU A 48 -7.29 -13.80 -4.73
N SER A 49 -8.60 -13.49 -4.72
CA SER A 49 -9.33 -13.34 -3.46
C SER A 49 -9.49 -14.67 -2.74
N GLU A 50 -9.62 -15.78 -3.48
CA GLU A 50 -9.60 -17.12 -2.91
C GLU A 50 -8.24 -17.46 -2.27
N VAL A 51 -7.13 -17.09 -2.91
CA VAL A 51 -5.78 -17.26 -2.34
C VAL A 51 -5.63 -16.46 -1.05
N VAL A 52 -6.04 -15.19 -1.05
CA VAL A 52 -6.03 -14.35 0.17
C VAL A 52 -6.90 -14.98 1.25
N ARG A 53 -8.13 -15.37 0.93
CA ARG A 53 -9.06 -15.98 1.88
C ARG A 53 -8.45 -17.22 2.54
N ARG A 54 -7.78 -18.08 1.77
CA ARG A 54 -7.07 -19.25 2.31
C ARG A 54 -5.89 -18.86 3.20
N ALA A 55 -5.10 -17.87 2.82
CA ALA A 55 -4.00 -17.37 3.64
C ALA A 55 -4.50 -16.82 4.97
N MET A 56 -5.57 -16.01 4.95
CA MET A 56 -6.20 -15.41 6.14
C MET A 56 -6.82 -16.44 7.09
N GLN A 57 -7.15 -17.65 6.61
CA GLN A 57 -7.61 -18.76 7.44
C GLN A 57 -6.49 -19.46 8.23
N SER A 58 -5.22 -19.09 8.01
CA SER A 58 -4.11 -19.61 8.79
C SER A 58 -4.24 -19.24 10.28
N LYS A 59 -4.00 -20.22 11.16
CA LYS A 59 -3.98 -20.02 12.62
C LYS A 59 -2.97 -18.95 13.05
N SER A 60 -1.89 -18.76 12.28
CA SER A 60 -0.86 -17.75 12.59
C SER A 60 -1.32 -16.31 12.41
N LEU A 61 -2.39 -16.08 11.64
CA LEU A 61 -2.98 -14.76 11.38
C LEU A 61 -4.28 -14.54 12.18
N ALA A 62 -4.64 -15.50 13.05
CA ALA A 62 -5.85 -15.40 13.83
C ALA A 62 -5.82 -14.17 14.76
N GLY A 63 -6.82 -13.30 14.63
CA GLY A 63 -6.92 -12.07 15.42
C GLY A 63 -6.06 -10.91 14.91
N PHE A 64 -5.44 -11.03 13.74
CA PHE A 64 -4.77 -9.90 13.09
C PHE A 64 -5.79 -8.95 12.47
N ASP A 65 -5.55 -7.66 12.59
CA ASP A 65 -6.30 -6.62 11.88
C ASP A 65 -6.09 -6.77 10.35
N ASP A 66 -7.09 -6.42 9.55
CA ASP A 66 -6.98 -6.33 8.08
C ASP A 66 -6.92 -4.85 7.69
N ILE A 67 -5.76 -4.38 7.24
CA ILE A 67 -5.56 -2.98 6.86
C ILE A 67 -5.48 -2.82 5.35
N LYS A 68 -6.20 -1.81 4.85
CA LYS A 68 -6.08 -1.26 3.50
C LYS A 68 -5.51 0.16 3.58
N ILE A 69 -4.46 0.40 2.81
CA ILE A 69 -3.77 1.70 2.76
C ILE A 69 -3.89 2.35 1.37
N PRO A 70 -3.54 3.64 1.24
CA PRO A 70 -3.45 4.33 -0.06
C PRO A 70 -2.57 3.60 -1.08
N GLU A 71 -2.94 3.67 -2.35
CA GLU A 71 -2.14 3.14 -3.45
C GLU A 71 -1.06 4.12 -3.91
N ILE A 72 -1.33 5.43 -3.76
CA ILE A 72 -0.35 6.50 -3.93
C ILE A 72 0.19 6.88 -2.57
N VAL A 73 1.50 6.75 -2.40
CA VAL A 73 2.19 6.91 -1.10
C VAL A 73 3.39 7.84 -1.23
N PRO A 74 3.77 8.55 -0.14
CA PRO A 74 4.96 9.39 -0.14
C PRO A 74 6.23 8.58 -0.37
N THR A 75 7.19 9.17 -1.07
CA THR A 75 8.48 8.53 -1.41
C THR A 75 9.33 8.31 -0.17
N ASP A 76 9.36 9.26 0.76
CA ASP A 76 10.07 9.15 2.03
C ASP A 76 9.49 8.06 2.93
N VAL A 77 8.17 7.98 3.02
CA VAL A 77 7.46 6.94 3.77
C VAL A 77 7.73 5.56 3.19
N THR A 78 7.79 5.43 1.87
CA THR A 78 7.99 4.13 1.20
C THR A 78 9.44 3.67 1.22
N PHE A 79 10.39 4.60 1.12
CA PHE A 79 11.80 4.26 0.93
C PHE A 79 12.68 4.62 2.13
N ASP A 80 12.63 5.85 2.63
CA ASP A 80 13.52 6.29 3.72
C ASP A 80 13.24 5.53 5.01
N LEU A 81 11.96 5.37 5.38
CA LEU A 81 11.57 4.59 6.56
C LEU A 81 11.94 3.10 6.45
N PHE A 82 12.16 2.60 5.23
CA PHE A 82 12.51 1.21 4.94
C PHE A 82 13.99 1.04 4.56
N ASN A 83 14.84 2.00 4.94
CA ASN A 83 16.30 1.96 4.75
C ASN A 83 16.74 1.85 3.28
N MET A 84 15.93 2.36 2.36
CA MET A 84 16.25 2.45 0.94
C MET A 84 16.64 3.89 0.62
N GLY A 85 17.84 4.35 0.97
CA GLY A 85 18.26 5.76 0.79
C GLY A 85 18.38 6.22 -0.69
N PRO A 86 18.78 7.48 -0.94
CA PRO A 86 19.06 7.98 -2.29
C PRO A 86 20.05 7.09 -3.05
N GLY A 87 19.76 6.82 -4.33
CA GLY A 87 20.58 5.94 -5.17
C GLY A 87 20.29 4.43 -5.01
N HIS A 88 19.41 4.04 -4.09
CA HIS A 88 18.96 2.64 -3.99
C HIS A 88 18.25 2.21 -5.29
N PRO A 89 18.49 1.00 -5.83
CA PRO A 89 17.88 0.53 -7.08
C PRO A 89 16.36 0.63 -7.10
N ALA A 90 15.69 0.30 -5.98
CA ALA A 90 14.23 0.43 -5.86
C ALA A 90 13.68 1.86 -6.08
N ARG A 91 14.52 2.91 -5.98
CA ARG A 91 14.14 4.30 -6.29
C ARG A 91 14.31 4.65 -7.77
N SER A 92 14.81 3.73 -8.59
CA SER A 92 14.98 3.99 -10.01
C SER A 92 13.63 4.23 -10.67
N LYS A 93 13.56 5.23 -11.55
CA LYS A 93 12.40 5.45 -12.43
C LYS A 93 12.22 4.34 -13.47
N SER A 94 13.21 3.44 -13.59
CA SER A 94 13.04 2.19 -14.35
C SER A 94 12.15 1.18 -13.62
N ASP A 95 12.10 1.21 -12.29
CA ASP A 95 11.50 0.16 -11.47
C ASP A 95 10.23 0.65 -10.74
N THR A 96 10.13 1.98 -10.50
CA THR A 96 9.08 2.61 -9.71
C THR A 96 8.32 3.66 -10.51
N TYR A 97 6.99 3.64 -10.38
CA TYR A 97 6.11 4.64 -10.98
C TYR A 97 6.02 5.90 -10.11
N TYR A 98 6.56 7.01 -10.62
CA TYR A 98 6.55 8.31 -9.94
C TYR A 98 5.40 9.18 -10.45
N ILE A 99 4.55 9.63 -9.53
CA ILE A 99 3.55 10.67 -9.80
C ILE A 99 4.26 12.02 -9.92
N ASN A 100 5.11 12.30 -8.93
CA ASN A 100 6.02 13.44 -8.84
C ASN A 100 7.21 13.03 -7.94
N GLU A 101 8.09 13.95 -7.57
CA GLU A 101 9.27 13.63 -6.75
C GLU A 101 8.92 13.14 -5.33
N GLY A 102 7.77 13.57 -4.81
CA GLY A 102 7.31 13.25 -3.45
C GLY A 102 6.38 12.04 -3.36
N ASN A 103 5.82 11.54 -4.48
CA ASN A 103 4.77 10.52 -4.46
C ASN A 103 4.96 9.48 -5.55
N ILE A 104 4.70 8.22 -5.19
CA ILE A 104 4.79 7.06 -6.07
C ILE A 104 3.55 6.19 -5.96
N LEU A 105 3.35 5.33 -6.95
CA LEU A 105 2.53 4.13 -6.73
C LEU A 105 3.31 3.17 -5.83
N ARG A 106 2.68 2.69 -4.75
CA ARG A 106 3.39 1.84 -3.76
C ARG A 106 3.99 0.60 -4.41
N THR A 107 5.24 0.28 -4.05
CA THR A 107 5.96 -0.87 -4.63
C THR A 107 5.84 -2.15 -3.79
N HIS A 108 5.34 -2.02 -2.56
CA HIS A 108 5.10 -3.13 -1.64
C HIS A 108 4.08 -2.72 -0.57
N ASP A 109 3.41 -3.69 0.04
CA ASP A 109 2.43 -3.42 1.08
C ASP A 109 3.07 -3.09 2.43
N THR A 110 4.34 -3.44 2.69
CA THR A 110 5.04 -3.18 3.98
C THR A 110 4.96 -1.72 4.45
N VAL A 111 4.70 -0.78 3.54
CA VAL A 111 4.41 0.64 3.83
C VAL A 111 3.24 0.79 4.83
N PHE A 112 2.36 -0.21 4.94
CA PHE A 112 1.24 -0.20 5.87
C PHE A 112 1.67 0.05 7.32
N TRP A 113 2.89 -0.35 7.71
CA TRP A 113 3.39 -0.14 9.07
C TRP A 113 3.40 1.33 9.46
N TYR A 114 3.72 2.23 8.53
CA TYR A 114 3.66 3.67 8.76
C TYR A 114 2.24 4.10 9.17
N TYR A 115 1.22 3.67 8.43
CA TYR A 115 -0.16 4.03 8.72
C TYR A 115 -0.66 3.36 10.00
N TYR A 116 -0.41 2.07 10.15
CA TYR A 116 -0.88 1.28 11.28
C TYR A 116 -0.29 1.75 12.62
N PHE A 117 1.02 2.06 12.67
CA PHE A 117 1.64 2.59 13.90
C PHE A 117 1.21 4.02 14.25
N ASN A 118 0.60 4.76 13.32
CA ASN A 118 0.08 6.09 13.58
C ASN A 118 -1.39 6.10 14.01
N LEU A 119 -2.06 4.94 14.04
CA LEU A 119 -3.39 4.81 14.62
C LEU A 119 -3.36 5.02 16.14
N PRO A 120 -4.22 5.87 16.72
CA PRO A 120 -4.24 6.16 18.16
C PRO A 120 -4.31 4.90 19.04
N GLU A 121 -5.15 3.95 18.68
CA GLU A 121 -5.35 2.69 19.38
C GLU A 121 -4.10 1.79 19.32
N ILE A 122 -3.33 1.83 18.22
CA ILE A 122 -2.10 1.05 18.10
C ILE A 122 -0.98 1.71 18.90
N ARG A 123 -0.91 3.05 18.91
CA ARG A 123 -0.01 3.79 19.80
C ARG A 123 -0.28 3.48 21.27
N GLU A 124 -1.54 3.36 21.67
CA GLU A 124 -1.93 2.98 23.02
C GLU A 124 -1.49 1.54 23.35
N LYS A 125 -1.73 0.58 22.45
CA LYS A 125 -1.23 -0.80 22.60
C LYS A 125 0.29 -0.85 22.76
N ILE A 126 1.03 -0.09 21.93
CA ILE A 126 2.49 0.03 22.02
C ILE A 126 2.92 0.56 23.39
N ALA A 127 2.29 1.64 23.88
CA ALA A 127 2.59 2.22 25.19
C ALA A 127 2.36 1.22 26.34
N LYS A 128 1.33 0.36 26.20
CA LYS A 128 1.01 -0.72 27.14
C LYS A 128 1.84 -2.00 26.93
N LYS A 129 2.73 -2.04 25.94
CA LYS A 129 3.51 -3.23 25.53
C LYS A 129 2.62 -4.43 25.19
N GLU A 130 1.44 -4.18 24.66
CA GLU A 130 0.51 -5.21 24.22
C GLU A 130 0.93 -5.77 22.86
N SER A 131 0.67 -7.06 22.65
CA SER A 131 0.85 -7.68 21.34
C SER A 131 -0.27 -7.28 20.39
N PHE A 132 0.08 -7.07 19.13
CA PHE A 132 -0.88 -6.82 18.05
C PHE A 132 -0.36 -7.50 16.78
N GLY A 133 -1.27 -7.74 15.84
CA GLY A 133 -0.95 -8.29 14.53
C GLY A 133 -1.84 -7.65 13.48
N VAL A 134 -1.32 -7.53 12.27
CA VAL A 134 -2.00 -6.89 11.15
C VAL A 134 -1.55 -7.53 9.85
N VAL A 135 -2.47 -7.64 8.90
CA VAL A 135 -2.22 -8.09 7.53
C VAL A 135 -2.64 -6.98 6.58
N CYS A 136 -1.81 -6.74 5.56
CA CYS A 136 -2.12 -5.86 4.44
C CYS A 136 -1.97 -6.65 3.15
N TYR A 137 -2.91 -6.46 2.24
CA TYR A 137 -2.85 -6.99 0.89
C TYR A 137 -3.63 -6.08 -0.06
N GLY A 138 -3.10 -5.92 -1.26
CA GLY A 138 -3.76 -5.25 -2.37
C GLY A 138 -2.85 -5.11 -3.58
N LYS A 139 -3.21 -4.21 -4.49
CA LYS A 139 -2.35 -3.89 -5.64
C LYS A 139 -1.03 -3.25 -5.19
N VAL A 140 0.05 -3.68 -5.80
CA VAL A 140 1.38 -3.05 -5.72
C VAL A 140 1.93 -2.91 -7.13
N TYR A 141 2.79 -1.93 -7.34
CA TYR A 141 3.18 -1.50 -8.66
C TYR A 141 4.69 -1.54 -8.80
N ARG A 142 5.17 -2.27 -9.80
CA ARG A 142 6.54 -2.22 -10.27
C ARG A 142 6.55 -2.09 -11.78
N LYS A 143 7.54 -1.38 -12.28
CA LYS A 143 7.79 -1.22 -13.69
C LYS A 143 8.76 -2.34 -14.11
N ASP A 144 8.20 -3.41 -14.65
CA ASP A 144 8.98 -4.47 -15.28
C ASP A 144 9.05 -4.15 -16.78
N GLU A 145 10.11 -3.44 -17.20
CA GLU A 145 10.43 -3.27 -18.62
C GLU A 145 11.59 -4.21 -18.98
N ILE A 146 11.35 -5.06 -19.99
CA ILE A 146 12.36 -5.89 -20.68
C ILE A 146 12.91 -5.08 -21.86
#